data_AF-A0A0D2AKV8-F1
#
_entry.id   AF-A0A0D2AKV8-F1
#
_cell.length_a   1.000
_cell.length_b   1.000
_cell.length_c   1.000
_cell.angle_alpha   90.00
_cell.angle_beta   90.00
_cell.angle_gamma   90.00
#
_symmetry.space_group_name_H-M   'P 1'
#
loop_
_entity.id
_entity.type
_entity.pdbx_description
1 polymer ?
#
loop_
_entity_poly.entity_id
_entity_poly.type
_entity_poly.pdbx_seq_one_letter_code
_entity_poly.pdbx_strand_id
1 'polypeptide(L)'
;MVVFAPKSISFWMVLHPFGAMCVNLLYFCIVLSLYCTDQSSLSGLGIAVGGPALVFYVTPSEEEIFKRYNPELQRRSLEGRIQRQEEFDTFVKHLKEYSKSDENIWQAAKGAEAKRRELAVEAEKAERRSIAEEMKKQRMDIAQSISDPAQHVAETPPSETQKRKWFWAW
;
A
#
# COMPACT_ATOMS: atom_id res chain seq x y z
N MET A 1 24.18 -30.31 -70.79
CA MET A 1 25.53 -29.74 -70.57
C MET A 1 25.62 -29.47 -69.07
N VAL A 2 26.43 -30.11 -68.22
CA VAL A 2 27.69 -30.87 -68.31
C VAL A 2 27.59 -31.96 -67.23
N VAL A 3 27.42 -33.23 -67.59
CA VAL A 3 28.44 -34.32 -67.49
C VAL A 3 29.14 -34.41 -66.13
N PHE A 4 28.83 -35.44 -65.32
CA PHE A 4 29.81 -36.45 -64.94
C PHE A 4 29.12 -37.71 -64.37
N ALA A 5 29.27 -38.80 -65.10
CA ALA A 5 28.87 -40.15 -64.74
C ALA A 5 29.95 -40.84 -63.86
N PRO A 6 29.64 -42.00 -63.26
CA PRO A 6 30.28 -42.53 -62.06
C PRO A 6 31.57 -43.29 -62.37
N LYS A 7 32.53 -43.31 -61.44
CA LYS A 7 33.62 -44.28 -61.45
C LYS A 7 33.94 -44.81 -60.05
N SER A 8 34.06 -46.13 -60.01
CA SER A 8 34.63 -47.00 -58.98
C SER A 8 33.93 -47.10 -57.62
N ILE A 9 32.86 -47.90 -57.62
CA ILE A 9 32.73 -48.99 -56.66
C ILE A 9 33.99 -49.85 -56.79
N SER A 10 34.85 -49.89 -55.77
CA SER A 10 35.81 -50.96 -55.42
C SER A 10 36.95 -50.37 -54.61
N PHE A 11 36.80 -50.22 -53.28
CA PHE A 11 37.99 -50.26 -52.41
C PHE A 11 37.76 -50.47 -50.90
N TRP A 12 36.55 -50.63 -50.39
CA TRP A 12 36.38 -50.78 -48.93
C TRP A 12 35.48 -51.96 -48.58
N MET A 13 35.95 -53.14 -48.95
CA MET A 13 35.56 -54.41 -48.32
C MET A 13 36.79 -54.95 -47.57
N VAL A 14 37.24 -54.20 -46.57
CA VAL A 14 38.22 -54.66 -45.58
C VAL A 14 37.70 -54.22 -44.21
N LEU A 15 37.25 -55.22 -43.45
CA LEU A 15 37.11 -55.26 -41.99
C LEU A 15 37.12 -53.90 -41.26
N HIS A 16 35.94 -53.40 -40.89
CA HIS A 16 35.80 -52.39 -39.83
C HIS A 16 34.69 -52.81 -38.86
N PRO A 17 34.97 -53.02 -37.56
CA PRO A 17 33.97 -53.27 -36.52
C PRO A 17 33.28 -51.96 -36.08
N PHE A 18 33.01 -51.04 -37.02
CA PHE A 18 32.47 -49.70 -36.72
C PHE A 18 30.94 -49.59 -36.85
N GLY A 19 30.27 -50.56 -37.47
CA GLY A 19 28.81 -50.50 -37.68
C GLY A 19 27.97 -50.70 -36.40
N ALA A 20 28.41 -51.57 -35.49
CA ALA A 20 27.69 -51.87 -34.24
C ALA A 20 27.77 -50.73 -33.20
N MET A 21 28.80 -49.87 -33.31
CA MET A 21 28.99 -48.71 -32.44
C MET A 21 28.01 -47.58 -32.81
N CYS A 22 27.72 -47.37 -34.09
CA CYS A 22 26.80 -46.31 -34.53
C CYS A 22 25.34 -46.57 -34.11
N VAL A 23 24.87 -47.82 -34.16
CA VAL A 23 23.49 -48.15 -33.76
C VAL A 23 23.32 -48.05 -32.24
N ASN A 24 24.31 -48.51 -31.47
CA ASN A 24 24.29 -48.36 -30.01
C ASN A 24 24.41 -46.90 -29.56
N LEU A 25 25.18 -46.07 -30.27
CA LEU A 25 25.30 -44.65 -29.95
C LEU A 25 24.01 -43.88 -30.25
N LEU A 26 23.33 -44.19 -31.36
CA LEU A 26 22.01 -43.65 -31.67
C LEU A 26 20.95 -44.09 -30.66
N TYR A 27 20.96 -45.37 -30.27
CA TYR A 27 20.06 -45.89 -29.24
C TYR A 27 20.32 -45.24 -27.88
N PHE A 28 21.58 -45.05 -27.50
CA PHE A 28 21.97 -44.37 -26.26
C PHE A 28 21.55 -42.90 -26.27
N CYS A 29 21.71 -42.18 -27.39
CA CYS A 29 21.25 -40.79 -27.53
C CYS A 29 19.72 -40.66 -27.46
N ILE A 30 18.96 -41.59 -28.05
CA ILE A 30 17.49 -41.57 -28.01
C ILE A 30 17.00 -41.89 -26.59
N VAL A 31 17.57 -42.91 -25.93
CA VAL A 31 17.21 -43.27 -24.55
C VAL A 31 17.60 -42.15 -23.58
N LEU A 32 18.77 -41.53 -23.74
CA LEU A 32 19.19 -40.40 -22.89
C LEU A 32 18.29 -39.17 -23.09
N SER A 33 17.82 -38.91 -24.31
CA SER A 33 16.89 -37.80 -24.59
C SER A 33 15.52 -38.03 -23.98
N LEU A 34 15.02 -39.28 -24.01
CA LEU A 34 13.74 -39.67 -23.40
C LEU A 34 13.80 -39.68 -21.86
N TYR A 35 14.91 -40.11 -21.27
CA TYR A 35 15.12 -40.03 -19.81
C TYR A 35 15.30 -38.58 -19.31
N CYS A 36 15.91 -37.69 -20.13
CA CYS A 36 16.13 -36.29 -19.76
C CYS A 36 14.82 -35.47 -19.72
N THR A 37 13.83 -35.82 -20.57
CA THR A 37 12.54 -35.13 -20.60
C THR A 37 11.62 -35.52 -19.44
N ASP A 38 11.72 -36.74 -18.91
CA ASP A 38 10.85 -37.25 -17.83
C ASP A 38 11.35 -36.90 -16.41
N GLN A 39 12.68 -36.83 -16.22
CA GLN A 39 13.28 -36.58 -14.91
C GLN A 39 13.18 -35.10 -14.44
N SER A 40 13.06 -34.18 -15.40
CA SER A 40 12.95 -32.73 -15.12
C SER A 40 11.54 -32.32 -14.71
N SER A 41 10.50 -33.04 -15.15
CA SER A 41 9.10 -32.74 -14.82
C SER A 41 8.69 -33.20 -13.42
N LEU A 42 9.14 -34.38 -12.98
CA LEU A 42 8.79 -34.92 -11.66
C LEU A 42 9.44 -34.14 -10.52
N SER A 43 10.68 -33.68 -10.71
CA SER A 43 11.39 -32.84 -9.74
C SER A 43 10.79 -31.43 -9.64
N GLY A 44 10.41 -30.82 -10.76
CA GLY A 44 9.76 -29.51 -10.79
C GLY A 44 8.41 -29.50 -10.06
N LEU A 45 7.58 -30.54 -10.26
CA LEU A 45 6.30 -30.68 -9.57
C LEU A 45 6.49 -30.90 -8.07
N GLY A 46 7.50 -31.68 -7.68
CA GLY A 46 7.86 -31.91 -6.28
C GLY A 46 8.22 -30.62 -5.54
N ILE A 47 8.91 -29.68 -6.18
CA ILE A 47 9.24 -28.37 -5.59
C ILE A 47 8.04 -27.44 -5.62
N ALA A 48 7.26 -27.42 -6.72
CA ALA A 48 6.11 -26.55 -6.88
C ALA A 48 4.97 -26.87 -5.88
N VAL A 49 4.77 -28.15 -5.54
CA VAL A 49 3.76 -28.60 -4.57
C VAL A 49 4.36 -28.78 -3.19
N GLY A 50 5.56 -29.35 -3.10
CA GLY A 50 6.25 -29.61 -1.84
C GLY A 50 6.71 -28.33 -1.14
N GLY A 51 7.03 -27.27 -1.88
CA GLY A 51 7.36 -25.96 -1.32
C GLY A 51 6.21 -25.39 -0.50
N PRO A 52 5.03 -25.12 -1.10
CA PRO A 52 3.86 -24.66 -0.37
C PRO A 52 3.42 -25.63 0.73
N ALA A 53 3.43 -26.95 0.48
CA ALA A 53 3.03 -27.95 1.47
C ALA A 53 3.95 -27.95 2.71
N LEU A 54 5.26 -27.81 2.53
CA LEU A 54 6.22 -27.71 3.62
C LEU A 54 6.02 -26.41 4.41
N VAL A 55 5.77 -25.30 3.73
CA VAL A 55 5.47 -24.01 4.39
C VAL A 55 4.20 -24.13 5.24
N PHE A 56 3.13 -24.74 4.73
CA PHE A 56 1.92 -24.96 5.52
C PHE A 56 2.13 -25.88 6.73
N TYR A 57 3.02 -26.87 6.61
CA TYR A 57 3.34 -27.78 7.72
C TYR A 57 4.18 -27.11 8.81
N VAL A 58 5.15 -26.27 8.44
CA VAL A 58 6.09 -25.63 9.37
C VAL A 58 5.51 -24.34 9.97
N THR A 59 4.65 -23.63 9.23
CA THR A 59 4.09 -22.36 9.71
C THR A 59 3.07 -22.64 10.81
N PRO A 60 3.34 -22.21 12.07
CA PRO A 60 2.38 -22.38 13.15
C PRO A 60 1.11 -21.54 12.88
N SER A 61 -0.02 -22.00 13.39
CA SER A 61 -1.30 -21.29 13.24
C SER A 61 -1.27 -19.91 13.91
N GLU A 62 -2.11 -18.99 13.44
CA GLU A 62 -2.14 -17.60 13.94
C GLU A 62 -2.44 -17.53 15.45
N GLU A 63 -3.20 -18.49 15.99
CA GLU A 63 -3.52 -18.59 17.42
C GLU A 63 -2.33 -19.03 18.29
N GLU A 64 -1.44 -19.89 17.78
CA GLU A 64 -0.21 -20.28 18.47
C GLU A 64 0.84 -19.17 18.41
N ILE A 65 0.91 -18.46 17.28
CA ILE A 65 1.72 -17.25 17.14
C ILE A 65 1.23 -16.18 18.13
N PHE A 66 -0.09 -16.00 18.25
CA PHE A 66 -0.70 -15.04 19.17
C PHE A 66 -0.29 -15.31 20.62
N LYS A 67 -0.30 -16.58 21.06
CA LYS A 67 0.12 -16.98 22.41
C LYS A 67 1.60 -16.73 22.70
N ARG A 68 2.47 -16.74 21.68
CA ARG A 68 3.91 -16.47 21.83
C ARG A 68 4.25 -14.97 21.85
N TYR A 69 3.34 -14.08 21.48
CA TYR A 69 3.58 -12.64 21.50
C TYR A 69 3.57 -12.04 22.92
N ASN A 70 4.27 -10.92 23.08
CA ASN A 70 4.20 -10.05 24.26
C ASN A 70 2.74 -9.54 24.46
N PRO A 71 2.19 -9.51 25.69
CA PRO A 71 0.81 -9.09 25.97
C PRO A 71 0.40 -7.74 25.35
N GLU A 72 1.30 -6.77 25.24
CA GLU A 72 1.00 -5.48 24.60
C GLU A 72 0.72 -5.60 23.09
N LEU A 73 1.45 -6.47 22.40
CA LEU A 73 1.28 -6.71 20.96
C LEU A 73 0.03 -7.53 20.67
N GLN A 74 -0.35 -8.42 21.58
CA GLN A 74 -1.61 -9.16 21.52
C GLN A 74 -2.79 -8.19 21.55
N ARG A 75 -2.77 -7.23 22.48
CA ARG A 75 -3.82 -6.21 22.62
C ARG A 75 -3.97 -5.37 21.34
N ARG A 76 -2.86 -4.85 20.81
CA ARG A 76 -2.86 -4.07 19.55
C ARG A 76 -3.33 -4.88 18.35
N SER A 77 -2.97 -6.16 18.29
CA SER A 77 -3.38 -7.03 17.20
C SER A 77 -4.88 -7.30 17.23
N LEU A 78 -5.47 -7.44 18.42
CA LEU A 78 -6.92 -7.57 18.63
C LEU A 78 -7.68 -6.28 18.31
N GLU A 79 -7.20 -5.14 18.83
CA GLU A 79 -7.78 -3.82 18.58
C GLU A 79 -7.76 -3.47 17.08
N GLY A 80 -6.67 -3.80 16.38
CA GLY A 80 -6.49 -3.51 14.96
C GLY A 80 -7.14 -4.49 13.98
N ARG A 81 -7.86 -5.54 14.42
CA ARG A 81 -8.48 -6.50 13.47
C ARG A 81 -9.60 -5.86 12.67
N ILE A 82 -10.50 -5.17 13.36
CA ILE A 82 -11.67 -4.52 12.76
C ILE A 82 -11.20 -3.39 11.85
N GLN A 83 -10.30 -2.53 12.36
CA GLN A 83 -9.73 -1.44 11.58
C GLN A 83 -9.05 -1.94 10.29
N ARG A 84 -8.22 -2.99 10.36
CA ARG A 84 -7.56 -3.55 9.15
C ARG A 84 -8.57 -4.12 8.16
N GLN A 85 -9.66 -4.73 8.64
CA GLN A 85 -10.71 -5.26 7.76
C GLN A 85 -11.45 -4.13 7.04
N GLU A 86 -11.80 -3.06 7.76
CA GLU A 86 -12.45 -1.87 7.20
C GLU A 86 -11.55 -1.14 6.20
N GLU A 87 -10.26 -0.99 6.53
CA GLU A 87 -9.25 -0.43 5.64
C GLU A 87 -9.09 -1.27 4.37
N PHE A 88 -9.11 -2.60 4.50
CA PHE A 88 -9.04 -3.51 3.36
C PHE A 88 -10.26 -3.41 2.45
N ASP A 89 -11.46 -3.41 3.03
CA ASP A 89 -12.70 -3.27 2.25
C ASP A 89 -12.76 -1.91 1.55
N THR A 90 -12.32 -0.86 2.22
CA THR A 90 -12.20 0.50 1.65
C THR A 90 -11.18 0.54 0.52
N PHE A 91 -10.03 -0.11 0.69
CA PHE A 91 -9.00 -0.22 -0.36
C PHE A 91 -9.53 -0.95 -1.59
N VAL A 92 -10.18 -2.10 -1.42
CA VAL A 92 -10.78 -2.85 -2.53
C VAL A 92 -11.86 -2.04 -3.23
N LYS A 93 -12.65 -1.25 -2.48
CA LYS A 93 -13.63 -0.33 -3.05
C LYS A 93 -12.96 0.73 -3.93
N HIS A 94 -11.89 1.36 -3.47
CA HIS A 94 -11.12 2.32 -4.27
C HIS A 94 -10.50 1.68 -5.52
N LEU A 95 -9.95 0.46 -5.42
CA LEU A 95 -9.44 -0.25 -6.59
C LEU A 95 -10.53 -0.54 -7.62
N LYS A 96 -11.72 -0.92 -7.18
CA LYS A 96 -12.88 -1.10 -8.08
C LYS A 96 -13.31 0.21 -8.74
N GLU A 97 -13.19 1.33 -8.04
CA GLU A 97 -13.47 2.66 -8.58
C GLU A 97 -12.43 3.04 -9.65
N TYR A 98 -11.14 2.89 -9.35
CA TYR A 98 -10.04 3.22 -10.25
C TYR A 98 -9.95 2.28 -11.45
N SER A 99 -10.38 1.02 -11.31
CA SER A 99 -10.43 0.08 -12.42
C SER A 99 -11.50 0.44 -13.47
N LYS A 100 -12.46 1.31 -13.16
CA LYS A 100 -13.47 1.77 -14.12
C LYS A 100 -13.00 2.96 -14.95
N SER A 101 -11.94 3.66 -14.52
CA SER A 101 -11.35 4.72 -15.33
C SER A 101 -10.44 4.13 -16.39
N ASP A 102 -10.41 4.77 -17.57
CA ASP A 102 -9.53 4.41 -18.68
C ASP A 102 -8.04 4.70 -18.40
N GLU A 103 -7.76 5.40 -17.29
CA GLU A 103 -6.41 5.67 -16.82
C GLU A 103 -5.84 4.49 -16.03
N ASN A 104 -4.51 4.35 -16.02
CA ASN A 104 -3.88 3.34 -15.18
C ASN A 104 -4.16 3.62 -13.68
N ILE A 105 -4.25 2.54 -12.89
CA ILE A 105 -4.62 2.58 -11.47
C ILE A 105 -3.75 3.57 -10.67
N TRP A 106 -2.47 3.71 -11.03
CA TRP A 106 -1.53 4.62 -10.36
C TRP A 106 -1.82 6.10 -10.64
N GLN A 107 -2.18 6.46 -11.87
CA GLN A 107 -2.59 7.81 -12.24
C GLN A 107 -3.94 8.16 -11.61
N ALA A 108 -4.91 7.25 -11.66
CA ALA A 108 -6.21 7.42 -11.02
C ALA A 108 -6.08 7.62 -9.49
N ALA A 109 -5.21 6.84 -8.82
CA ALA A 109 -4.93 7.01 -7.40
C ALA A 109 -4.29 8.37 -7.06
N LYS A 110 -3.30 8.80 -7.86
CA LYS A 110 -2.68 10.14 -7.69
C LYS A 110 -3.69 11.27 -7.91
N GLY A 111 -4.57 11.14 -8.91
CA GLY A 111 -5.63 12.11 -9.18
C GLY A 111 -6.65 12.18 -8.02
N ALA A 112 -7.04 11.04 -7.46
CA ALA A 112 -7.93 10.98 -6.31
C ALA A 112 -7.29 11.57 -5.04
N GLU A 113 -6.00 11.33 -4.81
CA GLU A 113 -5.26 11.93 -3.69
C GLU A 113 -5.13 13.46 -3.84
N ALA A 114 -4.83 13.95 -5.05
CA ALA A 114 -4.77 15.38 -5.34
C ALA A 114 -6.11 16.07 -5.04
N LYS A 115 -7.23 15.49 -5.52
CA LYS A 115 -8.58 15.99 -5.22
C LYS A 115 -8.87 15.98 -3.72
N ARG A 116 -8.51 14.91 -3.00
CA ARG A 116 -8.69 14.85 -1.53
C ARG A 116 -7.92 15.95 -0.82
N ARG A 117 -6.69 16.24 -1.26
CA ARG A 117 -5.87 17.32 -0.70
C ARG A 117 -6.45 18.70 -0.99
N GLU A 118 -6.94 18.93 -2.21
CA GLU A 118 -7.60 20.19 -2.58
C GLU A 118 -8.86 20.43 -1.74
N LEU A 119 -9.69 19.39 -1.56
CA LEU A 119 -10.88 19.46 -0.71
C LEU A 119 -10.51 19.74 0.76
N ALA A 120 -9.46 19.12 1.28
CA ALA A 120 -8.99 19.38 2.64
C ALA A 120 -8.51 20.82 2.83
N VAL A 121 -7.76 21.36 1.86
CA VAL A 121 -7.31 22.76 1.87
C VAL A 121 -8.48 23.72 1.76
N GLU A 122 -9.48 23.41 0.93
CA GLU A 122 -10.67 24.27 0.79
C GLU A 122 -11.53 24.25 2.06
N ALA A 123 -11.69 23.07 2.69
CA ALA A 123 -12.37 22.94 3.97
C ALA A 123 -11.67 23.74 5.07
N GLU A 124 -10.34 23.65 5.17
CA GLU A 124 -9.56 24.44 6.13
C GLU A 124 -9.70 25.95 5.88
N LYS A 125 -9.68 26.40 4.61
CA LYS A 125 -9.92 27.80 4.27
C LYS A 125 -11.34 28.25 4.61
N ALA A 126 -12.34 27.40 4.43
CA ALA A 126 -13.71 27.70 4.82
C ALA A 126 -13.84 27.88 6.33
N GLU A 127 -13.24 26.98 7.11
CA GLU A 127 -13.21 27.07 8.58
C GLU A 127 -12.45 28.32 9.06
N ARG A 128 -11.30 28.64 8.46
CA ARG A 128 -10.58 29.88 8.78
C ARG A 128 -11.40 31.13 8.49
N ARG A 129 -12.21 31.11 7.41
CA ARG A 129 -13.11 32.22 7.07
C ARG A 129 -14.24 32.36 8.10
N SER A 130 -14.88 31.26 8.51
CA SER A 130 -15.93 31.32 9.54
C SER A 130 -15.40 31.81 10.88
N ILE A 131 -14.24 31.31 11.32
CA ILE A 131 -13.60 31.78 12.56
C ILE A 131 -13.24 33.27 12.45
N ALA A 132 -12.71 33.73 11.32
CA ALA A 132 -12.37 35.15 11.13
C ALA A 132 -13.61 36.05 11.19
N GLU A 133 -14.75 35.59 10.66
CA GLU A 133 -16.03 36.30 10.74
C GLU A 133 -16.56 36.35 12.17
N GLU A 134 -16.49 35.26 12.92
CA GLU A 134 -16.86 35.20 14.34
C GLU A 134 -15.99 36.15 15.18
N MET A 135 -14.67 36.12 14.98
CA MET A 135 -13.75 37.03 15.67
C MET A 135 -14.01 38.49 15.31
N LYS A 136 -14.42 38.78 14.07
CA LYS A 136 -14.79 40.14 13.66
C LYS A 136 -16.07 40.62 14.35
N LYS A 137 -17.09 39.78 14.45
CA LYS A 137 -18.33 40.09 15.19
C LYS A 137 -18.03 40.36 16.65
N GLN A 138 -17.27 39.48 17.32
CA GLN A 138 -16.86 39.68 18.71
C GLN A 138 -16.10 41.00 18.93
N ARG A 139 -15.20 41.37 18.00
CA ARG A 139 -14.49 42.65 18.08
C ARG A 139 -15.41 43.85 17.95
N MET A 140 -16.45 43.76 17.11
CA MET A 140 -17.44 44.84 16.96
C MET A 140 -18.30 44.97 18.22
N ASP A 141 -18.73 43.85 18.81
CA ASP A 141 -19.53 43.84 20.04
C ASP A 141 -18.72 44.43 21.22
N ILE A 142 -17.45 44.04 21.35
CA ILE A 142 -16.53 44.60 22.35
C ILE A 142 -16.32 46.10 22.11
N ALA A 143 -16.04 46.52 20.88
CA ALA A 143 -15.86 47.93 20.56
C ALA A 143 -17.11 48.76 20.86
N GLN A 144 -18.30 48.23 20.56
CA GLN A 144 -19.57 48.86 20.87
C GLN A 144 -19.75 49.02 22.39
N SER A 145 -19.50 47.95 23.16
CA SER A 145 -19.56 48.00 24.64
C SER A 145 -18.57 48.99 25.27
N ILE A 146 -17.39 49.18 24.65
CA ILE A 146 -16.38 50.16 25.10
C ILE A 146 -16.84 51.59 24.76
N SER A 147 -17.49 51.77 23.61
CA SER A 147 -17.94 53.08 23.14
C SER A 147 -19.17 53.62 23.87
N ASP A 148 -19.95 52.76 24.54
CA ASP A 148 -21.09 53.17 25.36
C ASP A 148 -20.61 53.79 26.69
N PRO A 149 -20.65 55.12 26.86
CA PRO A 149 -20.16 55.78 28.07
C PRO A 149 -21.01 55.46 29.31
N ALA A 150 -22.17 54.81 29.14
CA ALA A 150 -23.09 54.49 30.22
C ALA A 150 -22.58 53.36 31.14
N GLN A 151 -21.74 52.44 30.66
CA GLN A 151 -21.24 51.32 31.48
C GLN A 151 -19.93 51.65 32.21
N HIS A 152 -19.01 52.40 31.62
CA HIS A 152 -17.76 52.80 32.28
C HIS A 152 -17.96 53.88 33.38
N VAL A 153 -19.16 54.47 33.46
CA VAL A 153 -19.54 55.44 34.52
C VAL A 153 -20.22 54.76 35.71
N ALA A 154 -20.61 53.49 35.60
CA ALA A 154 -21.38 52.81 36.65
C ALA A 154 -20.50 52.22 37.78
N GLU A 155 -19.19 52.05 37.59
CA GLU A 155 -18.34 51.34 38.58
C GLU A 155 -16.96 51.95 38.83
N THR A 156 -16.74 53.23 38.49
CA THR A 156 -15.55 53.91 39.03
C THR A 156 -15.76 54.10 40.54
N PRO A 157 -14.92 53.47 41.41
CA PRO A 157 -15.00 53.74 42.83
C PRO A 157 -14.77 55.24 43.03
N PRO A 158 -15.52 55.90 43.94
CA PRO A 158 -15.43 57.35 44.10
C PRO A 158 -13.97 57.74 44.27
N SER A 159 -13.50 58.61 43.38
CA SER A 159 -12.12 59.09 43.39
C SER A 159 -11.82 59.66 44.78
N GLU A 160 -10.58 59.53 45.24
CA GLU A 160 -10.18 59.94 46.59
C GLU A 160 -10.54 61.42 46.88
N THR A 161 -10.52 62.26 45.84
CA THR A 161 -10.99 63.65 45.84
C THR A 161 -12.48 63.81 46.19
N GLN A 162 -13.34 62.88 45.79
CA GLN A 162 -14.77 62.87 46.11
C GLN A 162 -15.02 62.45 47.56
N LYS A 163 -14.23 61.52 48.11
CA LYS A 163 -14.27 61.18 49.55
C LYS A 163 -13.84 62.37 50.43
N ARG A 164 -12.82 63.12 50.01
CA ARG A 164 -12.35 64.32 50.75
C ARG A 164 -13.36 65.46 50.76
N LYS A 165 -14.19 65.61 49.72
CA LYS A 165 -15.24 66.67 49.66
C LYS A 165 -16.37 66.47 50.67
N TRP A 166 -16.82 65.23 50.88
CA TRP A 166 -17.84 64.91 51.89
C TRP A 166 -17.36 65.18 53.32
N PHE A 167 -16.06 65.05 53.57
CA PHE A 167 -15.45 65.21 54.88
C PHE A 167 -15.42 66.67 55.39
N TRP A 168 -15.56 67.66 54.50
CA TRP A 168 -15.56 69.10 54.83
C TRP A 168 -16.93 69.77 54.71
N ALA A 169 -17.99 68.99 54.42
CA ALA A 169 -19.36 69.49 54.26
C ALA A 169 -20.23 69.35 55.54
N TRP A 170 -19.60 69.05 56.69
CA TRP A 170 -20.20 68.98 58.02
C TRP A 170 -19.40 69.82 59.02
#